data_AF-A0A916HKN4-F1
#
_entry.id   AF-A0A916HKN4-F1
#
_cell.length_a   1.000
_cell.length_b   1.000
_cell.length_c   1.000
_cell.angle_alpha   90.00
_cell.angle_beta   90.00
_cell.angle_gamma   90.00
#
_symmetry.space_group_name_H-M   'P 1'
#
loop_
_entity.id
_entity.type
_entity.pdbx_description
1 polymer ?
#
loop_
_entity_poly.entity_id
_entity_poly.type
_entity_poly.pdbx_seq_one_letter_code
_entity_poly.pdbx_strand_id
1 'polypeptide(L)'
;MFPCGYLPLEAGNIRTQPFREIWEGASLFNELRNPNLLGGKCGVCEFKNVCSGCRARAYGTTQDYLGEEPFCTYIPRIQPQSTPGA
;
A
#
# COMPACT_ATOMS: atom_id res chain seq x y z
N MET A 1 -14.17 -7.28 -5.79
CA MET A 1 -13.48 -6.17 -6.47
C MET A 1 -12.12 -6.07 -5.84
N PHE A 2 -11.09 -6.24 -6.65
CA PHE A 2 -9.71 -6.26 -6.18
C PHE A 2 -8.99 -5.04 -6.76
N PRO A 3 -8.09 -4.40 -5.99
CA PRO A 3 -7.33 -3.25 -6.47
C PRO A 3 -6.31 -3.63 -7.56
N CYS A 4 -5.84 -4.87 -7.57
CA CYS A 4 -4.88 -5.40 -8.52
C CYS A 4 -5.08 -6.92 -8.65
N GLY A 5 -4.87 -7.50 -9.84
CA GLY A 5 -4.95 -8.95 -10.05
C GLY A 5 -3.94 -9.77 -9.24
N TYR A 6 -2.88 -9.12 -8.72
CA TYR A 6 -1.85 -9.74 -7.90
C TYR A 6 -1.96 -9.41 -6.40
N LEU A 7 -2.92 -8.58 -5.99
CA LEU A 7 -3.15 -8.26 -4.58
C LEU A 7 -4.44 -8.96 -4.13
N PRO A 8 -4.35 -10.12 -3.43
CA PRO A 8 -5.50 -10.94 -3.08
C PRO A 8 -6.27 -10.37 -1.87
N LEU A 9 -6.52 -9.06 -1.85
CA LEU A 9 -7.29 -8.35 -0.84
C LEU A 9 -8.58 -7.82 -1.48
N GLU A 10 -9.71 -8.33 -1.01
CA GLU A 10 -11.02 -7.93 -1.52
C GLU A 10 -11.47 -6.60 -0.91
N ALA A 11 -11.88 -5.66 -1.76
CA ALA A 11 -12.44 -4.38 -1.34
C ALA A 11 -13.99 -4.38 -1.26
N GLY A 12 -14.66 -5.36 -1.86
CA GLY A 12 -16.13 -5.45 -1.92
C GLY A 12 -16.64 -6.13 -3.20
N ASN A 13 -17.94 -6.37 -3.33
CA ASN A 13 -18.50 -7.14 -4.44
C ASN A 13 -19.62 -6.38 -5.18
N ILE A 14 -19.43 -6.11 -6.49
CA ILE A 14 -20.38 -5.34 -7.30
C ILE A 14 -21.76 -6.01 -7.47
N ARG A 15 -21.88 -7.31 -7.16
CA ARG A 15 -23.17 -8.01 -7.18
C ARG A 15 -24.03 -7.70 -5.95
N THR A 16 -23.42 -7.19 -4.89
CA THR A 16 -24.08 -6.91 -3.60
C THR A 16 -23.98 -5.45 -3.16
N GLN A 17 -23.09 -4.66 -3.76
CA GLN A 17 -22.86 -3.25 -3.43
C GLN A 17 -22.64 -2.42 -4.71
N PRO A 18 -23.16 -1.19 -4.82
CA PRO A 18 -22.87 -0.30 -5.94
C PRO A 18 -21.37 -0.03 -6.08
N PHE A 19 -20.89 0.04 -7.34
CA PHE A 19 -19.47 0.31 -7.62
C PHE A 19 -18.93 1.55 -6.91
N ARG A 20 -19.70 2.65 -6.91
CA ARG A 20 -19.31 3.91 -6.27
C ARG A 20 -19.05 3.73 -4.79
N GLU A 21 -19.91 3.00 -4.08
CA GLU A 21 -19.75 2.77 -2.63
C GLU A 21 -18.48 1.98 -2.33
N ILE A 22 -18.18 0.94 -3.12
CA ILE A 22 -16.93 0.18 -2.99
C ILE A 22 -15.74 1.08 -3.30
N TRP A 23 -15.77 1.79 -4.44
CA TRP A 23 -14.66 2.60 -4.91
C TRP A 23 -14.33 3.74 -3.97
N GLU A 24 -15.31 4.47 -3.45
CA GLU A 24 -15.12 5.65 -2.60
C GLU A 24 -15.07 5.30 -1.10
N GLY A 25 -15.73 4.21 -0.69
CA GLY A 25 -15.97 3.90 0.73
C GLY A 25 -15.14 2.75 1.30
N ALA A 26 -14.64 1.81 0.50
CA ALA A 26 -13.90 0.66 1.03
C ALA A 26 -12.59 1.10 1.71
N SER A 27 -12.35 0.62 2.94
CA SER A 27 -11.14 0.94 3.72
C SER A 27 -9.88 0.66 2.92
N LEU A 28 -9.80 -0.51 2.28
CA LEU A 28 -8.66 -0.91 1.46
C LEU A 28 -8.34 0.11 0.36
N PHE A 29 -9.34 0.60 -0.38
CA PHE A 29 -9.10 1.60 -1.42
C PHE A 29 -8.68 2.95 -0.84
N ASN A 30 -9.25 3.34 0.30
CA ASN A 30 -8.89 4.58 0.98
C ASN A 30 -7.47 4.53 1.56
N GLU A 31 -7.06 3.39 2.10
CA GLU A 31 -5.70 3.17 2.59
C GLU A 31 -4.68 3.17 1.45
N LEU A 32 -4.97 2.46 0.35
CA LEU A 32 -4.09 2.41 -0.83
C LEU A 32 -3.91 3.77 -1.53
N ARG A 33 -4.89 4.67 -1.40
CA ARG A 33 -4.80 6.05 -1.91
C ARG A 33 -4.10 7.01 -0.96
N ASN A 34 -3.82 6.59 0.28
CA ASN A 34 -3.20 7.45 1.28
C ASN A 34 -1.70 7.14 1.42
N PRO A 35 -0.81 7.87 0.73
CA PRO A 35 0.63 7.63 0.81
C PRO A 35 1.22 7.93 2.20
N ASN A 36 0.48 8.59 3.10
CA ASN A 36 0.93 8.83 4.47
C ASN A 36 0.85 7.58 5.35
N LEU A 37 0.13 6.54 4.92
CA LEU A 37 0.06 5.27 5.64
C LEU A 37 1.20 4.31 5.28
N LEU A 38 2.04 4.66 4.30
CA LEU A 38 3.14 3.80 3.90
C LEU A 38 4.18 3.69 5.02
N GLY A 39 4.63 2.46 5.27
CA GLY A 39 5.65 2.14 6.26
C GLY A 39 7.07 2.18 5.70
N GLY A 40 8.03 2.05 6.62
CA GLY A 40 9.45 1.93 6.32
C GLY A 40 9.99 3.03 5.42
N LYS A 41 10.92 2.69 4.52
CA LYS A 41 11.52 3.63 3.56
C LYS A 41 10.47 4.29 2.66
N CYS A 42 9.39 3.58 2.31
CA CYS A 42 8.32 4.13 1.48
C CYS A 42 7.55 5.24 2.20
N GLY A 43 7.44 5.20 3.53
CA GLY A 43 6.77 6.22 4.34
C GLY A 43 7.46 7.59 4.35
N VAL A 44 8.79 7.58 4.26
CA VAL A 44 9.65 8.78 4.28
C VAL A 44 10.17 9.18 2.89
N CYS A 45 9.92 8.36 1.87
CA CYS A 45 10.38 8.59 0.49
C CYS A 45 9.77 9.86 -0.12
N GLU A 46 10.61 10.71 -0.72
CA GLU A 46 10.17 11.91 -1.43
C GLU A 46 9.26 11.61 -2.65
N PHE A 47 9.28 10.36 -3.15
CA PHE A 47 8.47 9.91 -4.28
C PHE A 47 7.18 9.21 -3.86
N LYS A 48 6.84 9.15 -2.57
CA LYS A 48 5.69 8.38 -2.09
C LYS A 48 4.34 8.82 -2.67
N ASN A 49 4.21 10.07 -3.09
CA ASN A 49 2.96 10.58 -3.68
C ASN A 49 2.76 10.19 -5.15
N VAL A 50 3.80 9.65 -5.82
CA VAL A 50 3.74 9.29 -7.25
C VAL A 50 4.08 7.82 -7.50
N CYS A 51 5.00 7.24 -6.72
CA CYS A 51 5.45 5.87 -6.92
C CYS A 51 4.57 4.89 -6.16
N SER A 52 4.39 5.10 -4.85
CA SER A 52 3.68 4.21 -3.93
C SER A 52 4.00 2.72 -4.09
N GLY A 53 5.14 2.32 -4.67
CA GLY A 53 5.56 0.94 -4.88
C GLY A 53 4.51 -0.02 -5.49
N CYS A 54 4.84 -1.31 -5.51
CA CYS A 54 3.89 -2.37 -5.81
C CYS A 54 3.33 -2.95 -4.51
N ARG A 55 2.05 -2.69 -4.25
CA ARG A 55 1.35 -3.14 -3.02
C ARG A 55 1.13 -4.65 -2.99
N ALA A 56 0.98 -5.27 -4.17
CA ALA A 56 0.97 -6.72 -4.31
C ALA A 56 2.29 -7.37 -3.88
N ARG A 57 3.44 -6.79 -4.24
CA ARG A 57 4.76 -7.32 -3.84
C ARG A 57 5.03 -7.13 -2.35
N ALA A 58 4.72 -5.95 -1.81
CA ALA A 58 4.81 -5.70 -0.38
C ALA A 58 4.02 -6.77 0.39
N TYR A 59 2.73 -6.92 0.06
CA TYR A 59 1.87 -7.94 0.68
C TYR A 59 2.38 -9.37 0.49
N GLY A 60 2.78 -9.73 -0.73
CA GLY A 60 3.26 -11.08 -1.05
C GLY A 60 4.52 -11.47 -0.28
N THR A 61 5.38 -10.51 0.07
CA THR A 61 6.63 -10.76 0.79
C THR A 61 6.48 -10.65 2.31
N THR A 62 5.71 -9.68 2.80
CA THR A 62 5.67 -9.35 4.24
C THR A 62 4.30 -9.53 4.89
N GLN A 63 3.26 -9.86 4.12
CA GLN A 63 1.85 -9.79 4.54
C GLN A 63 1.40 -8.37 4.97
N ASP A 64 2.17 -7.34 4.61
CA ASP A 64 1.83 -5.93 4.83
C ASP A 64 1.80 -5.19 3.49
N TYR A 65 0.60 -4.85 3.02
CA TYR A 65 0.41 -4.14 1.74
C TYR A 65 0.75 -2.65 1.83
N LEU A 66 0.90 -2.08 3.04
CA LEU A 66 1.35 -0.71 3.30
C LEU A 66 2.86 -0.65 3.57
N GLY A 67 3.52 -1.80 3.68
CA GLY A 67 4.95 -1.92 3.90
C GLY A 67 5.82 -1.46 2.73
N GLU A 68 7.12 -1.67 2.89
CA GLU A 68 8.10 -1.35 1.87
C GLU A 68 7.89 -2.16 0.59
N GLU A 69 8.22 -1.56 -0.56
CA GLU A 69 8.36 -2.33 -1.80
C GLU A 69 9.71 -3.06 -1.79
N PRO A 70 9.74 -4.40 -1.69
CA PRO A 70 10.96 -5.16 -1.43
C PRO A 70 12.00 -5.07 -2.55
N PHE A 71 11.59 -4.76 -3.79
CA PHE A 71 12.50 -4.69 -4.94
C PHE A 71 12.92 -3.27 -5.33
N CYS A 72 12.46 -2.26 -4.59
CA CYS A 72 12.89 -0.89 -4.82
C CYS A 72 14.35 -0.74 -4.37
N THR A 73 15.25 -0.36 -5.27
CA THR A 73 16.68 -0.13 -4.96
C THR A 73 16.97 1.31 -4.52
N TYR A 74 15.99 2.20 -4.63
CA TYR A 74 16.14 3.60 -4.24
C TYR A 74 16.24 3.76 -2.72
N ILE A 75 17.15 4.66 -2.29
CA ILE A 75 17.34 5.05 -0.89
C ILE A 75 16.81 6.49 -0.75
N PRO A 76 15.74 6.71 0.04
CA PRO A 76 15.24 8.05 0.35
C PRO A 76 16.30 8.97 0.95
N ARG A 77 16.17 10.28 0.70
CA ARG A 77 17.03 11.29 1.34
C ARG A 77 16.91 11.31 2.87
N ILE A 78 15.73 10.98 3.38
CA ILE A 78 15.45 10.81 4.81
C ILE A 78 15.34 9.32 5.09
N GLN A 79 16.17 8.77 5.96
CA GLN A 79 16.06 7.36 6.34
C GLN A 79 15.05 7.19 7.48
N PRO A 80 14.21 6.14 7.45
CA PRO A 80 13.34 5.83 8.57
C PRO A 80 14.21 5.52 9.80
N GLN A 81 13.86 6.08 10.95
CA GLN A 81 14.56 5.73 12.19
C GLN A 81 14.35 4.25 12.47
N SER A 82 15.42 3.49 12.60
CA SER A 82 15.35 2.10 13.04
C SER A 82 14.79 2.06 14.47
N THR A 83 13.61 1.49 14.67
CA THR A 83 13.13 1.15 16.01
C THR A 83 14.12 0.13 16.59
N PRO A 84 14.81 0.40 17.71
CA PRO A 84 15.67 -0.60 18.33
C PRO A 84 14.76 -1.65 18.99
N GLY A 85 14.87 -2.90 18.55
CA GLY A 85 14.34 -4.08 19.25
C GLY A 85 12.83 -4.30 19.09
N ALA A 86 12.48 -5.25 18.21
CA ALA A 86 11.34 -6.13 18.41
C ALA A 86 11.89 -7.51 18.81
#